data_AF-A0A1W1BR83-F1
#
_entry.id   AF-A0A1W1BR83-F1
#
_cell.length_a   1.000
_cell.length_b   1.000
_cell.length_c   1.000
_cell.angle_alpha   90.00
_cell.angle_beta   90.00
_cell.angle_gamma   90.00
#
_symmetry.space_group_name_H-M   'P 1'
#
loop_
_entity.id
_entity.type
_entity.pdbx_description
1 polymer ?
#
loop_
_entity_poly.entity_id
_entity_poly.type
_entity_poly.pdbx_seq_one_letter_code
_entity_poly.pdbx_strand_id
1 'polypeptide(L)'
;MRIVLLLFLIIFYSMANSNQATTIEALAKKYIGGRYIWGGETPKGFDCSGYTKYIYQQVGITLPRTALLQSKIGQKIEDKKYKKGDLLFFLTDKSRNIPITHVGIYLEDNKFIHAASTKKGIIISDLTKSKYGSLLVSASRVLSQEQRDIFQPIFFSEALKKAIHSNSKIRLISQYQESNQTLSKLEEAIKSDSRVILK
;
A
#
# COMPACT_ATOMS: atom_id res chain seq x y z
N MET A 1 13.65 -7.28 -28.62
CA MET A 1 12.67 -7.94 -27.72
C MET A 1 12.72 -7.44 -26.27
N ARG A 2 13.88 -7.34 -25.60
CA ARG A 2 13.96 -6.91 -24.17
C ARG A 2 13.38 -5.52 -23.85
N ILE A 3 13.60 -4.52 -24.71
CA ILE A 3 13.09 -3.15 -24.50
C ILE A 3 11.56 -3.08 -24.62
N VAL A 4 10.99 -3.82 -25.59
CA VAL A 4 9.53 -3.88 -25.80
C VAL A 4 8.84 -4.56 -24.61
N LEU A 5 9.44 -5.63 -24.05
CA LEU A 5 8.92 -6.31 -22.87
C LEU A 5 8.97 -5.43 -21.60
N LEU A 6 10.06 -4.65 -21.42
CA LEU A 6 10.20 -3.69 -20.31
C LEU A 6 9.16 -2.56 -20.41
N LEU A 7 8.94 -2.02 -21.60
CA LEU A 7 7.92 -0.99 -21.83
C LEU A 7 6.51 -1.55 -21.57
N PHE A 8 6.23 -2.77 -22.02
CA PHE A 8 4.96 -3.43 -21.77
C PHE A 8 4.72 -3.66 -20.26
N LEU A 9 5.74 -4.09 -19.51
CA LEU A 9 5.69 -4.23 -18.06
C LEU A 9 5.45 -2.89 -17.34
N ILE A 10 6.10 -1.81 -17.79
CA ILE A 10 5.90 -0.46 -17.21
C ILE A 10 4.49 0.05 -17.46
N ILE A 11 3.95 -0.17 -18.67
CA ILE A 11 2.59 0.22 -19.04
C ILE A 11 1.56 -0.59 -18.25
N PHE A 12 1.73 -1.92 -18.21
CA PHE A 12 0.84 -2.81 -17.46
C PHE A 12 0.88 -2.52 -15.96
N TYR A 13 2.07 -2.27 -15.39
CA TYR A 13 2.23 -1.79 -14.01
C TYR A 13 1.46 -0.50 -13.75
N SER A 14 1.58 0.47 -14.64
CA SER A 14 0.94 1.77 -14.49
C SER A 14 -0.59 1.65 -14.55
N MET A 15 -1.13 0.80 -15.42
CA MET A 15 -2.58 0.53 -15.51
C MET A 15 -3.12 -0.26 -14.32
N ALA A 16 -2.40 -1.27 -13.84
CA ALA A 16 -2.80 -2.02 -12.65
C ALA A 16 -2.86 -1.12 -11.41
N ASN A 17 -1.88 -0.21 -11.27
CA ASN A 17 -1.88 0.76 -10.17
C ASN A 17 -3.01 1.79 -10.27
N SER A 18 -3.35 2.28 -11.47
CA SER A 18 -4.43 3.27 -11.63
C SER A 18 -5.80 2.68 -11.31
N ASN A 19 -6.06 1.42 -11.71
CA ASN A 19 -7.30 0.72 -11.38
C ASN A 19 -7.44 0.48 -9.87
N GLN A 20 -6.36 0.07 -9.20
CA GLN A 20 -6.35 -0.12 -7.75
C GLN A 20 -6.56 1.21 -7.00
N ALA A 21 -5.86 2.28 -7.40
CA ALA A 21 -6.01 3.60 -6.78
C ALA A 21 -7.44 4.13 -6.87
N THR A 22 -8.07 3.97 -8.03
CA THR A 22 -9.47 4.33 -8.27
C THR A 22 -10.43 3.50 -7.39
N THR A 23 -10.12 2.22 -7.23
CA THR A 23 -10.90 1.31 -6.38
C THR A 23 -10.79 1.67 -4.90
N ILE A 24 -9.58 1.97 -4.41
CA ILE A 24 -9.33 2.46 -3.05
C ILE A 24 -10.13 3.75 -2.80
N GLU A 25 -10.09 4.71 -3.72
CA GLU A 25 -10.86 5.95 -3.61
C GLU A 25 -12.37 5.68 -3.52
N ALA A 26 -12.91 4.85 -4.42
CA ALA A 26 -14.33 4.52 -4.43
C ALA A 26 -14.77 3.83 -3.14
N LEU A 27 -13.98 2.87 -2.64
CA LEU A 27 -14.23 2.19 -1.37
C LEU A 27 -14.18 3.15 -0.19
N ALA A 28 -13.17 4.01 -0.14
CA ALA A 28 -13.01 5.00 0.93
C ALA A 28 -14.22 5.95 0.98
N LYS A 29 -14.66 6.47 -0.17
CA LYS A 29 -15.79 7.40 -0.26
C LYS A 29 -17.11 6.82 0.25
N LYS A 30 -17.31 5.49 0.26
CA LYS A 30 -18.52 4.84 0.80
C LYS A 30 -18.76 5.11 2.28
N TYR A 31 -17.72 5.46 3.04
CA TYR A 31 -17.79 5.61 4.49
C TYR A 31 -17.79 7.08 4.95
N ILE A 32 -17.89 8.05 4.03
CA ILE A 32 -18.01 9.47 4.40
C ILE A 32 -19.21 9.67 5.33
N GLY A 33 -19.01 10.44 6.40
CA GLY A 33 -19.99 10.63 7.47
C GLY A 33 -20.03 9.50 8.52
N GLY A 34 -19.30 8.40 8.29
CA GLY A 34 -19.17 7.31 9.25
C GLY A 34 -18.52 7.74 10.57
N ARG A 35 -18.83 7.02 11.66
CA ARG A 35 -18.39 7.39 13.01
C ARG A 35 -16.90 7.14 13.23
N TYR A 36 -16.26 8.06 13.95
CA TYR A 36 -14.95 7.80 14.53
C TYR A 36 -15.09 7.11 15.88
N ILE A 37 -14.40 5.98 16.07
CA ILE A 37 -14.30 5.25 17.34
C ILE A 37 -12.84 4.86 17.56
N TRP A 38 -12.26 5.28 18.69
CA TRP A 38 -10.90 4.89 19.05
C TRP A 38 -10.78 3.36 19.10
N GLY A 39 -9.78 2.80 18.41
CA GLY A 39 -9.63 1.35 18.33
C GLY A 39 -10.47 0.68 17.25
N GLY A 40 -11.41 1.40 16.61
CA GLY A 40 -12.34 0.85 15.64
C GLY A 40 -11.70 0.44 14.31
N GLU A 41 -12.08 -0.73 13.79
CA GLU A 41 -11.59 -1.30 12.52
C GLU A 41 -12.72 -1.79 11.60
N THR A 42 -13.99 -1.44 11.88
CA THR A 42 -15.15 -1.98 11.15
C THR A 42 -16.11 -0.87 10.74
N PRO A 43 -17.03 -1.12 9.78
CA PRO A 43 -18.06 -0.14 9.39
C PRO A 43 -18.93 0.40 10.53
N LYS A 44 -18.98 -0.26 11.70
CA LYS A 44 -19.69 0.25 12.89
C LYS A 44 -19.01 1.50 13.49
N GLY A 45 -17.73 1.70 13.20
CA GLY A 45 -16.93 2.87 13.53
C GLY A 45 -15.44 2.58 13.41
N PHE A 46 -14.69 3.59 13.00
CA PHE A 46 -13.26 3.47 12.68
C PHE A 46 -12.41 4.47 13.47
N ASP A 47 -11.16 4.12 13.79
CA ASP A 47 -10.12 5.14 13.96
C ASP A 47 -9.35 5.36 12.65
N CYS A 48 -8.42 6.31 12.64
CA CYS A 48 -7.69 6.68 11.44
C CYS A 48 -6.98 5.49 10.78
N SER A 49 -6.26 4.69 11.56
CA SER A 49 -5.49 3.55 11.06
C SER A 49 -6.32 2.28 10.85
N GLY A 50 -7.40 2.08 11.61
CA GLY A 50 -8.37 1.02 11.39
C GLY A 50 -9.18 1.26 10.12
N TYR A 51 -9.49 2.52 9.80
CA TYR A 51 -10.13 2.91 8.55
C TYR A 51 -9.25 2.58 7.34
N THR A 52 -8.00 3.05 7.31
CA THR A 52 -7.08 2.76 6.20
C THR A 52 -6.84 1.26 6.06
N LYS A 53 -6.61 0.55 7.17
CA LYS A 53 -6.46 -0.92 7.16
C LYS A 53 -7.66 -1.62 6.53
N TYR A 54 -8.87 -1.24 6.93
CA TYR A 54 -10.09 -1.84 6.39
C TYR A 54 -10.23 -1.60 4.88
N ILE A 55 -10.01 -0.37 4.40
CA ILE A 55 -10.09 -0.04 2.96
C ILE A 55 -9.06 -0.84 2.15
N TYR A 56 -7.81 -0.88 2.61
CA TYR A 56 -6.75 -1.57 1.88
C TYR A 56 -6.92 -3.10 1.91
N GLN A 57 -7.51 -3.65 2.98
CA GLN A 57 -7.85 -5.07 3.03
C GLN A 57 -8.83 -5.49 1.93
N GLN A 58 -9.76 -4.61 1.53
CA GLN A 58 -10.70 -4.90 0.44
C GLN A 58 -10.02 -5.03 -0.93
N VAL A 59 -8.81 -4.50 -1.08
CA VAL A 59 -7.99 -4.63 -2.30
C VAL A 59 -6.80 -5.57 -2.08
N GLY A 60 -6.89 -6.48 -1.10
CA GLY A 60 -5.89 -7.51 -0.84
C GLY A 60 -4.60 -6.99 -0.20
N ILE A 61 -4.60 -5.80 0.40
CA ILE A 61 -3.43 -5.23 1.09
C ILE A 61 -3.65 -5.23 2.61
N THR A 62 -2.85 -6.03 3.30
CA THR A 62 -2.83 -6.04 4.76
C THR A 62 -1.94 -4.92 5.29
N LEU A 63 -2.56 -3.93 5.93
CA LEU A 63 -1.84 -2.88 6.66
C LEU A 63 -1.69 -3.22 8.15
N PRO A 64 -0.57 -2.85 8.80
CA PRO A 64 -0.44 -2.90 10.24
C PRO A 64 -1.51 -2.08 10.97
N ARG A 65 -1.77 -2.41 12.24
CA ARG A 65 -2.84 -1.78 13.03
C ARG A 65 -2.69 -0.28 13.21
N THR A 66 -1.48 0.23 13.41
CA THR A 66 -1.26 1.61 13.87
C THR A 66 -0.70 2.49 12.76
N ALA A 67 -1.04 3.79 12.77
CA ALA A 67 -0.53 4.76 11.79
C ALA A 67 1.01 4.78 11.72
N LEU A 68 1.69 4.66 12.87
CA LEU A 68 3.16 4.59 12.95
C LEU A 68 3.74 3.33 12.30
N LEU A 69 3.06 2.18 12.37
CA LEU A 69 3.52 0.98 11.68
C LEU A 69 3.20 1.04 10.19
N GLN A 70 2.04 1.59 9.83
CA GLN A 70 1.67 1.82 8.44
C GLN A 70 2.66 2.76 7.72
N SER A 71 3.22 3.75 8.42
CA SER A 71 4.22 4.65 7.83
C SER A 71 5.57 4.00 7.54
N LYS A 72 5.81 2.79 8.05
CA LYS A 72 7.07 2.04 7.86
C LYS A 72 7.00 1.05 6.69
N ILE A 73 5.84 0.93 6.04
CA ILE A 73 5.65 0.01 4.92
C ILE A 73 5.41 0.78 3.61
N GLY A 74 5.70 0.12 2.50
CA GLY A 74 5.58 0.69 1.16
C GLY A 74 6.76 1.58 0.77
N GLN A 75 6.66 2.18 -0.42
CA GLN A 75 7.65 3.11 -0.95
C GLN A 75 7.42 4.50 -0.36
N LYS A 76 8.44 5.10 0.26
CA LYS A 76 8.38 6.49 0.72
C LYS A 76 8.24 7.44 -0.48
N ILE A 77 7.38 8.45 -0.35
CA ILE A 77 7.15 9.46 -1.40
C ILE A 77 7.82 10.76 -0.98
N GLU A 78 8.62 11.31 -1.89
CA GLU A 78 9.30 12.59 -1.75
C GLU A 78 8.67 13.66 -2.66
N ASP A 79 8.99 14.93 -2.41
CA ASP A 79 8.60 16.08 -3.24
C ASP A 79 7.09 16.27 -3.49
N LYS A 80 6.24 15.81 -2.58
CA LYS A 80 4.77 15.95 -2.70
C LYS A 80 4.17 15.37 -3.98
N LYS A 81 4.85 14.42 -4.63
CA LYS A 81 4.37 13.71 -5.84
C LYS A 81 3.35 12.62 -5.47
N TYR A 82 2.33 13.01 -4.71
CA TYR A 82 1.27 12.13 -4.24
C TYR A 82 0.38 11.69 -5.41
N LYS A 83 -0.07 10.45 -5.34
CA LYS A 83 -1.02 9.83 -6.25
C LYS A 83 -2.19 9.28 -5.43
N LYS A 84 -3.33 9.12 -6.09
CA LYS A 84 -4.52 8.48 -5.52
C LYS A 84 -4.12 7.18 -4.81
N GLY A 85 -4.60 6.99 -3.59
CA GLY A 85 -4.27 5.80 -2.80
C GLY A 85 -2.89 5.82 -2.15
N ASP A 86 -2.17 6.94 -2.12
CA ASP A 86 -1.03 7.08 -1.23
C ASP A 86 -1.50 7.33 0.21
N LEU A 87 -0.82 6.73 1.18
CA LEU A 87 -1.07 7.00 2.60
C LEU A 87 -0.31 8.25 3.02
N LEU A 88 -0.98 9.16 3.71
CA LEU A 88 -0.42 10.38 4.28
C LEU A 88 -0.38 10.26 5.80
N PHE A 89 0.75 10.59 6.40
CA PHE A 89 0.98 10.43 7.84
C PHE A 89 1.24 11.77 8.50
N PHE A 90 0.59 11.98 9.65
CA PHE A 90 0.55 13.28 10.31
C PHE A 90 0.88 13.18 11.80
N LEU A 91 1.41 14.28 12.35
CA LEU A 91 1.55 14.51 13.78
C LEU A 91 0.44 15.45 14.27
N THR A 92 -0.76 14.92 14.49
CA THR A 92 -1.93 15.73 14.93
C THR A 92 -2.07 15.83 16.43
N ASP A 93 -1.41 14.95 17.18
CA ASP A 93 -1.42 14.92 18.64
C ASP A 93 0.01 14.79 19.18
N LYS A 94 0.59 15.93 19.58
CA LYS A 94 1.95 15.98 20.12
C LYS A 94 2.05 15.39 21.53
N SER A 95 0.94 15.30 22.27
CA SER A 95 0.93 14.82 23.66
C SER A 95 1.31 13.34 23.77
N ARG A 96 1.13 12.56 22.68
CA ARG A 96 1.41 11.13 22.64
C ARG A 96 2.90 10.77 22.56
N ASN A 97 3.78 11.76 22.41
CA ASN A 97 5.24 11.58 22.32
C ASN A 97 5.66 10.51 21.29
N ILE A 98 4.95 10.43 20.16
CA ILE A 98 5.29 9.58 19.01
C ILE A 98 5.26 10.43 17.72
N PRO A 99 6.09 10.11 16.72
CA PRO A 99 6.28 11.01 15.57
C PRO A 99 5.09 11.03 14.60
N ILE A 100 4.23 10.01 14.63
CA ILE A 100 3.06 9.88 13.75
C ILE A 100 1.88 9.45 14.60
N THR A 101 0.80 10.23 14.55
CA THR A 101 -0.42 10.01 15.36
C THR A 101 -1.67 9.87 14.52
N HIS A 102 -1.59 10.14 13.21
CA HIS A 102 -2.75 10.11 12.33
C HIS A 102 -2.37 9.70 10.91
N VAL A 103 -3.33 9.13 10.18
CA VAL A 103 -3.17 8.67 8.80
C VAL A 103 -4.43 8.97 7.97
N GLY A 104 -4.25 9.23 6.68
CA GLY A 104 -5.31 9.37 5.70
C GLY A 104 -4.91 8.87 4.31
N ILE A 105 -5.87 8.78 3.40
CA ILE A 105 -5.67 8.31 2.03
C ILE A 105 -5.73 9.51 1.09
N TYR A 106 -4.67 9.76 0.33
CA TYR A 106 -4.64 10.82 -0.68
C TYR A 106 -5.62 10.50 -1.81
N LEU A 107 -6.35 11.52 -2.22
CA LEU A 107 -7.26 11.48 -3.37
C LEU A 107 -6.58 12.21 -4.53
N GLU A 108 -6.87 13.49 -4.71
CA GLU A 108 -6.32 14.37 -5.74
C GLU A 108 -6.42 15.82 -5.28
N ASP A 109 -5.79 16.75 -5.98
CA ASP A 109 -5.90 18.20 -5.71
C ASP A 109 -5.69 18.59 -4.25
N ASN A 110 -4.64 18.03 -3.63
CA ASN A 110 -4.31 18.21 -2.22
C ASN A 110 -5.38 17.70 -1.24
N LYS A 111 -6.34 16.90 -1.70
CA LYS A 111 -7.39 16.31 -0.86
C LYS A 111 -7.02 14.94 -0.39
N PHE A 112 -7.46 14.62 0.82
CA PHE A 112 -7.31 13.30 1.40
C PHE A 112 -8.52 12.97 2.25
N ILE A 113 -8.85 11.68 2.32
CA ILE A 113 -9.96 11.15 3.11
C ILE A 113 -9.43 10.43 4.36
N HIS A 114 -10.08 10.64 5.50
CA HIS A 114 -9.63 10.06 6.77
C HIS A 114 -10.77 10.01 7.80
N ALA A 115 -10.67 9.09 8.76
CA ALA A 115 -11.46 9.13 9.99
C ALA A 115 -10.87 10.19 10.93
N ALA A 116 -11.47 11.39 10.96
CA ALA A 116 -10.85 12.61 11.49
C ALA A 116 -10.84 12.72 13.02
N SER A 117 -11.99 12.51 13.64
CA SER A 117 -12.17 12.59 15.10
C SER A 117 -13.60 12.21 15.47
N THR A 118 -13.87 11.97 16.76
CA THR A 118 -15.21 11.70 17.29
C THR A 118 -16.25 12.74 16.86
N LYS A 119 -15.86 14.02 16.77
CA LYS A 119 -16.77 15.12 16.38
C LYS A 119 -17.06 15.16 14.88
N LYS A 120 -16.11 14.76 14.03
CA LYS A 120 -16.20 14.94 12.57
C LYS A 120 -16.49 13.65 11.81
N GLY A 121 -16.18 12.49 12.37
CA GLY A 121 -16.28 11.21 11.67
C GLY A 121 -15.31 11.11 10.50
N ILE A 122 -15.72 10.42 9.44
CA ILE A 122 -14.94 10.27 8.20
C ILE A 122 -15.26 11.42 7.25
N ILE A 123 -14.23 12.19 6.88
CA ILE A 123 -14.36 13.37 6.02
C ILE A 123 -13.23 13.44 5.00
N ILE A 124 -13.43 14.30 4.00
CA ILE A 124 -12.38 14.77 3.10
C ILE A 124 -11.85 16.10 3.64
N SER A 125 -10.53 16.19 3.77
CA SER A 125 -9.81 17.40 4.15
C SER A 125 -8.86 17.83 3.05
N ASP A 126 -8.48 19.11 3.06
CA ASP A 126 -7.57 19.72 2.08
C ASP A 126 -6.25 20.09 2.78
N LEU A 127 -5.12 19.62 2.26
CA LEU A 127 -3.79 19.89 2.82
C LEU A 127 -3.43 21.38 2.77
N THR A 128 -3.93 22.13 1.79
CA THR A 128 -3.57 23.55 1.60
C THR A 128 -4.49 24.48 2.37
N LYS A 129 -5.74 24.08 2.63
CA LYS A 129 -6.76 24.92 3.30
C LYS A 129 -6.97 24.58 4.78
N SER A 130 -6.18 23.66 5.33
CA SER A 130 -6.32 23.22 6.71
C SER A 130 -4.98 23.07 7.41
N LYS A 131 -5.02 22.93 8.73
CA LYS A 131 -3.82 22.64 9.53
C LYS A 131 -3.12 21.33 9.16
N TYR A 132 -3.75 20.44 8.39
CA TYR A 132 -3.14 19.16 8.05
C TYR A 132 -1.87 19.31 7.20
N GLY A 133 -1.77 20.34 6.35
CA GLY A 133 -0.58 20.59 5.55
C GLY A 133 0.68 20.80 6.39
N SER A 134 0.59 21.60 7.46
CA SER A 134 1.71 21.85 8.37
C SER A 134 2.01 20.69 9.32
N LEU A 135 1.09 19.72 9.43
CA LEU A 135 1.22 18.55 10.30
C LEU A 135 1.61 17.28 9.53
N LEU A 136 1.74 17.37 8.20
CA LEU A 136 2.15 16.26 7.35
C LEU A 136 3.62 15.94 7.60
N VAL A 137 3.90 14.69 7.96
CA VAL A 137 5.25 14.20 8.33
C VAL A 137 5.86 13.38 7.19
N SER A 138 5.07 12.48 6.61
CA SER A 138 5.53 11.59 5.54
C SER A 138 4.37 11.06 4.71
N ALA A 139 4.69 10.43 3.60
CA ALA A 139 3.73 9.68 2.79
C ALA A 139 4.35 8.37 2.30
N SER A 140 3.53 7.34 2.11
CA SER A 140 3.96 6.08 1.53
C SER A 140 2.97 5.54 0.49
N ARG A 141 3.51 4.86 -0.52
CA ARG A 141 2.76 4.13 -1.55
C ARG A 141 2.85 2.65 -1.26
N VAL A 142 1.71 2.01 -1.00
CA VAL A 142 1.64 0.58 -0.72
C VAL A 142 1.16 -0.15 -1.97
N LEU A 143 1.99 -1.09 -2.44
CA LEU A 143 1.68 -1.96 -3.58
C LEU A 143 0.85 -3.17 -3.13
N SER A 144 0.03 -3.73 -4.02
CA SER A 144 -0.66 -5.01 -3.77
C SER A 144 0.32 -6.18 -3.67
N GLN A 145 -0.13 -7.28 -3.09
CA GLN A 145 0.65 -8.51 -3.06
C GLN A 145 0.92 -9.02 -4.48
N GLU A 146 -0.07 -8.97 -5.36
CA GLU A 146 0.07 -9.33 -6.78
C GLU A 146 1.07 -8.43 -7.51
N GLN A 147 1.07 -7.12 -7.25
CA GLN A 147 2.10 -6.22 -7.74
C GLN A 147 3.47 -6.60 -7.16
N ARG A 148 3.58 -6.87 -5.86
CA ARG A 148 4.83 -7.37 -5.29
C ARG A 148 5.28 -8.65 -6.00
N ASP A 149 4.42 -9.65 -6.17
CA ASP A 149 4.78 -10.95 -6.72
C ASP A 149 5.17 -10.87 -8.21
N ILE A 150 4.56 -9.97 -8.99
CA ILE A 150 4.94 -9.68 -10.38
C ILE A 150 6.32 -9.00 -10.46
N PHE A 151 6.65 -8.11 -9.52
CA PHE A 151 7.86 -7.29 -9.58
C PHE A 151 9.03 -7.77 -8.71
N GLN A 152 8.79 -8.62 -7.71
CA GLN A 152 9.82 -9.20 -6.85
C GLN A 152 10.85 -9.98 -7.66
N PRO A 153 10.49 -10.86 -8.63
CA PRO A 153 11.49 -11.57 -9.44
C PRO A 153 12.39 -10.64 -10.27
N ILE A 154 11.81 -9.53 -10.76
CA ILE A 154 12.49 -8.57 -11.64
C ILE A 154 13.41 -7.62 -10.84
N PHE A 155 12.96 -7.15 -9.68
CA PHE A 155 13.79 -6.32 -8.80
C PHE A 155 14.85 -7.15 -8.07
N PHE A 156 14.52 -8.38 -7.65
CA PHE A 156 15.49 -9.28 -7.03
C PHE A 156 16.55 -9.71 -8.03
N SER A 157 16.30 -9.85 -9.34
CA SER A 157 17.40 -10.21 -10.27
C SER A 157 18.48 -9.13 -10.32
N GLU A 158 18.08 -7.85 -10.24
CA GLU A 158 19.02 -6.72 -10.35
C GLU A 158 19.66 -6.37 -9.01
N ALA A 159 18.90 -6.50 -7.92
CA ALA A 159 19.44 -6.45 -6.56
C ALA A 159 20.36 -7.66 -6.26
N LEU A 160 20.02 -8.87 -6.71
CA LEU A 160 20.91 -10.04 -6.67
C LEU A 160 22.16 -9.77 -7.50
N LYS A 161 22.07 -9.28 -8.74
CA LYS A 161 23.27 -8.98 -9.55
C LYS A 161 24.21 -8.00 -8.84
N LYS A 162 23.66 -6.96 -8.18
CA LYS A 162 24.43 -6.02 -7.37
C LYS A 162 24.99 -6.65 -6.08
N ALA A 163 24.20 -7.46 -5.37
CA ALA A 163 24.59 -8.09 -4.10
C ALA A 163 25.57 -9.27 -4.29
N ILE A 164 25.45 -10.02 -5.40
CA ILE A 164 26.42 -11.04 -5.84
C ILE A 164 27.80 -10.39 -6.07
N HIS A 165 27.83 -9.10 -6.42
CA HIS A 165 29.06 -8.34 -6.59
C HIS A 165 29.67 -7.84 -5.26
N SER A 166 28.97 -7.95 -4.11
CA SER A 166 29.40 -7.35 -2.83
C SER A 166 29.50 -8.33 -1.64
N ASN A 167 29.74 -9.63 -1.88
CA ASN A 167 30.13 -10.63 -0.86
C ASN A 167 29.20 -10.82 0.36
N SER A 168 28.15 -11.63 0.22
CA SER A 168 27.65 -12.53 1.29
C SER A 168 26.84 -13.69 0.70
N LYS A 169 27.59 -14.67 0.15
CA LYS A 169 27.18 -15.50 -0.99
C LYS A 169 26.34 -16.76 -0.68
N ILE A 170 25.81 -16.99 0.53
CA ILE A 170 25.28 -18.34 0.86
C ILE A 170 23.85 -18.34 1.40
N ARG A 171 23.47 -17.40 2.27
CA ARG A 171 22.15 -17.42 2.91
C ARG A 171 21.00 -16.93 2.02
N LEU A 172 21.30 -16.07 1.05
CA LEU A 172 20.30 -15.51 0.13
C LEU A 172 20.02 -16.45 -1.05
N ILE A 173 21.02 -17.23 -1.48
CA ILE A 173 20.86 -18.20 -2.57
C ILE A 173 19.98 -19.38 -2.12
N SER A 174 20.14 -19.87 -0.89
CA SER A 174 19.30 -20.97 -0.37
C SER A 174 17.83 -20.56 -0.25
N GLN A 175 17.53 -19.37 0.28
CA GLN A 175 16.16 -18.86 0.37
C GLN A 175 15.53 -18.61 -1.01
N TYR A 176 16.31 -18.15 -1.99
CA TYR A 176 15.85 -17.98 -3.37
C TYR A 176 15.57 -19.33 -4.05
N GLN A 177 16.44 -20.33 -3.87
CA GLN A 177 16.25 -21.67 -4.42
C GLN A 177 15.02 -22.37 -3.84
N GLU A 178 14.79 -22.25 -2.52
CA GLU A 178 13.58 -22.79 -1.87
C GLU A 178 12.31 -22.14 -2.44
N SER A 179 12.29 -20.81 -2.59
CA SER A 179 11.11 -20.11 -3.12
C SER A 179 10.77 -20.51 -4.57
N ASN A 180 11.76 -20.71 -5.43
CA ASN A 180 11.54 -21.13 -6.81
C ASN A 180 11.09 -22.59 -6.92
N GLN A 181 11.56 -23.46 -6.03
CA GLN A 181 11.11 -24.85 -5.98
C GLN A 181 9.66 -24.95 -5.47
N THR A 182 9.23 -24.03 -4.61
CA THR A 182 7.82 -23.90 -4.22
C THR A 182 6.94 -23.41 -5.37
N LEU A 183 7.41 -22.41 -6.13
CA LEU A 183 6.69 -21.87 -7.30
C LEU A 183 6.55 -22.90 -8.42
N SER A 184 7.60 -23.66 -8.74
CA SER A 184 7.51 -24.70 -9.78
C SER A 184 6.52 -25.80 -9.41
N LYS A 185 6.48 -26.20 -8.13
CA LYS A 185 5.51 -27.18 -7.62
C LYS A 185 4.08 -26.64 -7.66
N LEU A 186 3.87 -25.35 -7.40
CA LEU A 186 2.58 -24.68 -7.53
C LEU A 186 2.13 -24.61 -9.00
N GLU A 187 3.02 -24.28 -9.92
CA GLU A 187 2.71 -24.26 -11.36
C GLU A 187 2.40 -25.66 -11.90
N GLU A 188 3.13 -26.70 -11.46
CA GLU A 188 2.83 -28.09 -11.78
C GLU A 188 1.50 -28.56 -11.17
N ALA A 189 1.19 -28.14 -9.93
CA ALA A 189 -0.09 -28.42 -9.30
C ALA A 189 -1.26 -27.75 -10.04
N ILE A 190 -1.08 -26.50 -10.49
CA ILE A 190 -2.07 -25.76 -11.27
C ILE A 190 -2.25 -26.37 -12.67
N LYS A 191 -1.17 -26.84 -13.31
CA LYS A 191 -1.25 -27.51 -14.62
C LYS A 191 -1.83 -28.92 -14.55
N SER A 192 -1.73 -29.60 -13.41
CA SER A 192 -2.25 -30.95 -13.21
C SER A 192 -3.69 -30.99 -12.71
N ASP A 193 -4.22 -29.87 -12.16
CA ASP A 193 -5.64 -29.76 -11.83
C ASP A 193 -6.47 -29.39 -13.06
N SER A 194 -6.98 -30.42 -13.74
CA SER A 194 -7.87 -30.33 -14.91
C SER A 194 -9.22 -29.65 -14.66
N ARG A 195 -9.47 -29.10 -13.46
CA ARG A 195 -10.67 -28.32 -13.11
C ARG A 195 -10.52 -26.81 -13.29
N VAL A 196 -9.33 -26.29 -13.59
CA VAL A 196 -9.10 -24.83 -13.76
C VAL A 196 -9.16 -24.39 -15.22
N ILE A 197 -9.10 -25.32 -16.19
CA ILE A 197 -9.31 -25.04 -17.61
C ILE A 197 -10.67 -25.64 -17.99
N LEU A 198 -11.74 -24.87 -17.80
CA LEU A 198 -13.01 -24.83 -18.56
C LEU A 198 -14.17 -24.35 -17.67
N LYS A 199 -14.38 -23.02 -17.64
CA LYS A 199 -15.66 -22.34 -17.88
C LYS A 199 -15.43 -20.84 -18.02
#